data_AF-A0A7V9TN59-F1
#
_entry.id   AF-A0A7V9TN59-F1
#
_cell.length_a   1.000
_cell.length_b   1.000
_cell.length_c   1.000
_cell.angle_alpha   90.00
_cell.angle_beta   90.00
_cell.angle_gamma   90.00
#
_symmetry.space_group_name_H-M   'P 1'
#
loop_
_entity.id
_entity.type
_entity.pdbx_description
1 polymer ?
#
loop_
_entity_poly.entity_id
_entity_poly.type
_entity_poly.pdbx_seq_one_letter_code
_entity_poly.pdbx_strand_id
1 'polypeptide(L)'
;MTDRMMTCASVDDLLVDILEGDVSAETGAAVDAHVSECARCTALLREIGHVRESAAALPDLAPSSDLWKGIAARIETPVVVLGERKQIRRFASPLWMAAAASLLVVASSGVTYWATTRSIEPVAPASVIAAAPAVVEKVEEQPAAVASNEVESVSAPVSSSRNFGRAASGGAARLVSSNRRSAFAPDTVFGSEIARLQRVIAERRSELDPQTVNVVEMNLKLIDAAIRSSRAALAKDPASRFLNQQLTRTLDKKVELLRTVALMPSST
;
A
#
# COMPACT_ATOMS: atom_id res chain seq x y z
N MET A 1 -33.07 31.11 5.08
CA MET A 1 -31.82 30.46 5.50
C MET A 1 -32.05 29.83 6.86
N THR A 2 -31.64 28.57 7.06
CA THR A 2 -31.53 28.00 8.41
C THR A 2 -30.27 28.54 9.06
N ASP A 3 -30.41 29.13 10.23
CA ASP A 3 -29.27 29.49 11.07
C ASP A 3 -28.57 28.20 11.53
N ARG A 4 -27.41 27.90 10.92
CA ARG A 4 -26.63 26.70 11.23
C ARG A 4 -25.72 27.03 12.41
N MET A 5 -26.34 27.12 13.60
CA MET A 5 -25.64 27.31 14.87
C MET A 5 -24.40 26.41 14.93
N MET A 6 -23.20 26.99 14.91
CA MET A 6 -21.97 26.24 15.02
C MET A 6 -21.91 25.56 16.38
N THR A 7 -21.58 24.26 16.38
CA THR A 7 -21.51 23.46 17.59
C THR A 7 -20.07 23.12 17.92
N CYS A 8 -19.80 22.83 19.20
CA CYS A 8 -18.48 22.38 19.64
C CYS A 8 -17.95 21.18 18.84
N ALA A 9 -18.80 20.20 18.52
CA ALA A 9 -18.43 19.05 17.70
C ALA A 9 -18.07 19.46 16.27
N SER A 10 -18.82 20.40 15.67
CA SER A 10 -18.50 20.91 14.33
C SER A 10 -17.16 21.65 14.26
N VAL A 11 -16.74 22.30 15.35
CA VAL A 11 -15.39 22.91 15.45
C VAL A 11 -14.31 21.85 15.66
N ASP A 12 -14.60 20.78 16.40
CA ASP A 12 -13.69 19.64 16.58
C ASP A 12 -13.48 18.86 15.26
N ASP A 13 -14.54 18.68 14.46
CA ASP A 13 -14.50 18.04 13.14
C ASP A 13 -13.68 18.86 12.13
N LEU A 14 -13.84 20.19 12.11
CA LEU A 14 -13.14 21.13 11.21
C LEU A 14 -11.70 21.45 11.65
N LEU A 15 -11.22 20.88 12.76
CA LEU A 15 -9.98 21.31 13.40
C LEU A 15 -8.72 21.15 12.54
N VAL A 16 -8.71 20.15 11.64
CA VAL A 16 -7.61 19.93 10.68
C VAL A 16 -7.63 21.00 9.59
N ASP A 17 -8.80 21.24 8.98
CA ASP A 17 -9.00 22.24 7.94
C ASP A 17 -8.61 23.65 8.45
N ILE A 18 -8.99 23.97 9.69
CA ILE A 18 -8.59 25.22 10.38
C ILE A 18 -7.07 25.29 10.60
N LEU A 19 -6.40 24.16 10.86
CA LEU A 19 -4.96 24.10 11.10
C LEU A 19 -4.13 24.23 9.81
N GLU A 20 -4.59 23.65 8.71
CA GLU A 20 -3.95 23.70 7.40
C GLU A 20 -4.32 24.98 6.62
N GLY A 21 -5.46 25.59 6.96
CA GLY A 21 -5.96 26.84 6.36
C GLY A 21 -6.97 26.63 5.22
N ASP A 22 -7.44 25.41 5.00
CA ASP A 22 -8.40 25.05 3.93
C ASP A 22 -9.87 25.25 4.35
N VAL A 23 -10.14 26.32 5.10
CA VAL A 23 -11.49 26.74 5.49
C VAL A 23 -11.99 27.89 4.63
N SER A 24 -13.22 27.78 4.12
CA SER A 24 -13.85 28.90 3.42
C SER A 24 -14.08 30.08 4.37
N ALA A 25 -14.03 31.31 3.86
CA ALA A 25 -14.21 32.52 4.67
C ALA A 25 -15.55 32.55 5.43
N GLU A 26 -16.60 31.97 4.85
CA GLU A 26 -17.91 31.78 5.50
C GLU A 26 -17.83 30.82 6.69
N THR A 27 -17.08 29.72 6.54
CA THR A 27 -16.87 28.72 7.61
C THR A 27 -15.99 29.29 8.72
N GLY A 28 -14.90 29.98 8.36
CA GLY A 28 -14.02 30.67 9.31
C GLY A 28 -14.78 31.67 10.18
N ALA A 29 -15.55 32.58 9.57
CA ALA A 29 -16.36 33.55 10.31
C ALA A 29 -17.38 32.91 11.26
N ALA A 30 -17.96 31.76 10.89
CA ALA A 30 -18.88 31.02 11.75
C ALA A 30 -18.15 30.30 12.91
N VAL A 31 -16.93 29.81 12.69
CA VAL A 31 -16.06 29.26 13.74
C VAL A 31 -15.62 30.38 14.70
N ASP A 32 -15.15 31.52 14.19
CA ASP A 32 -14.70 32.66 15.01
C ASP A 32 -15.82 33.18 15.91
N ALA A 33 -17.04 33.30 15.40
CA ALA A 33 -18.21 33.65 16.19
C ALA A 33 -18.42 32.67 17.37
N HIS A 34 -18.45 31.36 17.08
CA HIS A 34 -18.58 30.33 18.12
C HIS A 34 -17.41 30.32 19.12
N VAL A 35 -16.18 30.56 18.66
CA VAL A 35 -14.97 30.58 19.49
C VAL A 35 -14.93 31.81 20.41
N SER A 36 -15.55 32.92 20.02
CA SER A 36 -15.69 34.12 20.85
C SER A 36 -16.66 33.92 22.03
N GLU A 37 -17.67 33.07 21.88
CA GLU A 37 -18.69 32.78 22.90
C GLU A 37 -18.40 31.50 23.70
N CYS A 38 -17.76 30.49 23.09
CA CYS A 38 -17.55 29.17 23.70
C CYS A 38 -16.13 29.02 24.30
N ALA A 39 -16.02 29.26 25.61
CA ALA A 39 -14.76 29.16 26.36
C ALA A 39 -14.00 27.82 26.19
N ARG A 40 -14.68 26.70 25.91
CA ARG A 40 -14.05 25.41 25.60
C ARG A 40 -13.25 25.48 24.30
N CYS A 41 -13.84 26.03 23.25
CA CYS A 41 -13.23 26.17 21.93
C CYS A 41 -12.13 27.25 21.95
N THR A 42 -12.33 28.35 22.68
CA THR A 42 -11.28 29.36 22.91
C THR A 42 -10.08 28.79 23.69
N ALA A 43 -10.29 27.82 24.58
CA ALA A 43 -9.19 27.14 25.28
C ALA A 43 -8.43 26.18 24.34
N LEU A 44 -9.14 25.34 23.60
CA LEU A 44 -8.57 24.37 22.66
C LEU A 44 -7.68 25.04 21.60
N LEU A 45 -8.20 26.08 20.92
CA LEU A 45 -7.42 26.78 19.87
C LEU A 45 -6.23 27.55 20.44
N ARG A 46 -6.30 28.03 21.68
CA ARG A 46 -5.17 28.68 22.36
C ARG A 46 -4.07 27.68 22.73
N GLU A 47 -4.44 26.50 23.23
CA GLU A 47 -3.49 25.41 23.53
C GLU A 47 -2.78 24.94 22.25
N ILE A 48 -3.53 24.74 21.17
CA ILE A 48 -2.99 24.37 19.86
C ILE A 48 -2.09 25.48 19.29
N GLY A 49 -2.48 26.75 19.42
CA GLY A 49 -1.64 27.90 19.05
C GLY A 49 -0.32 27.94 19.81
N HIS A 50 -0.36 27.75 21.14
CA HIS A 50 0.82 27.68 21.99
C HIS A 50 1.73 26.48 21.61
N VAL A 51 1.16 25.34 21.22
CA VAL A 51 1.95 24.20 20.70
C VAL A 51 2.62 24.54 19.37
N ARG A 52 1.94 25.24 18.44
CA ARG A 52 2.54 25.70 17.17
C ARG A 52 3.66 26.72 17.40
N GLU A 53 3.47 27.68 18.31
CA GLU A 53 4.48 28.67 18.68
C GLU A 53 5.69 28.01 19.35
N SER A 54 5.45 27.10 20.30
CA SER A 54 6.50 26.29 20.94
C SER A 54 7.28 25.45 19.92
N ALA A 55 6.60 24.87 18.92
CA ALA A 55 7.22 24.09 17.85
C ALA A 55 8.04 24.97 16.88
N ALA A 56 7.57 26.18 16.57
CA ALA A 56 8.28 27.14 15.74
C ALA A 56 9.50 27.77 16.44
N ALA A 57 9.55 27.71 17.78
CA ALA A 57 10.69 28.14 18.59
C ALA A 57 11.79 27.08 18.77
N LEU A 58 11.63 25.87 18.20
CA LEU A 58 12.72 24.87 18.17
C LEU A 58 13.83 25.32 17.20
N PRO A 59 15.12 24.99 17.48
CA PRO A 59 16.19 25.22 16.53
C PRO A 59 15.98 24.42 15.23
N ASP A 60 16.27 25.05 14.09
CA ASP A 60 16.21 24.39 12.77
C ASP A 60 17.10 23.14 12.73
N LEU A 61 16.46 21.97 12.67
CA LEU A 61 17.11 20.69 12.47
C LEU A 61 17.45 20.49 10.99
N ALA A 62 18.43 21.27 10.52
CA ALA A 62 18.98 21.10 9.18
C ALA A 62 19.47 19.65 8.99
N PRO A 63 18.90 18.87 8.04
CA PRO A 63 19.36 17.51 7.80
C PRO A 63 20.81 17.54 7.31
N SER A 64 21.61 16.56 7.74
CA SER A 64 22.98 16.41 7.25
C SER A 64 22.97 16.37 5.71
N SER A 65 23.69 17.30 5.08
CA SER A 65 23.52 17.65 3.66
C SER A 65 23.70 16.49 2.68
N ASP A 66 24.36 15.41 3.10
CA ASP A 66 24.53 14.19 2.32
C ASP A 66 23.23 13.38 2.15
N LEU A 67 22.41 13.28 3.21
CA LEU A 67 21.09 12.64 3.15
C LEU A 67 20.15 13.39 2.19
N TRP A 68 20.23 14.73 2.18
CA TRP A 68 19.40 15.54 1.30
C TRP A 68 19.72 15.33 -0.17
N LYS A 69 20.99 15.12 -0.56
CA LYS A 69 21.35 14.79 -1.97
C LYS A 69 20.67 13.51 -2.44
N GLY A 70 20.69 12.46 -1.62
CA GLY A 70 20.06 11.17 -1.95
C GLY A 70 18.55 11.26 -2.07
N ILE A 71 17.91 12.09 -1.24
CA ILE A 71 16.46 12.37 -1.31
C ILE A 71 16.12 13.23 -2.53
N ALA A 72 16.87 14.31 -2.76
CA ALA A 72 16.70 15.20 -3.91
C ALA A 72 16.80 14.42 -5.23
N ALA A 73 17.87 13.64 -5.44
CA ALA A 73 18.05 12.82 -6.64
C ALA A 73 16.97 11.73 -6.83
N ARG A 74 16.14 11.45 -5.81
CA ARG A 74 15.02 10.50 -5.86
C ARG A 74 13.66 11.16 -6.06
N ILE A 75 13.51 12.44 -5.74
CA ILE A 75 12.30 13.26 -5.95
C ILE A 75 12.40 14.03 -7.28
N GLU A 76 13.60 14.49 -7.63
CA GLU A 76 13.95 15.20 -8.88
C GLU A 76 13.99 14.25 -10.11
N THR A 77 13.51 13.01 -9.96
CA THR A 77 13.05 12.21 -11.10
C THR A 77 12.10 13.06 -11.92
N PRO A 78 12.37 13.29 -13.22
CA PRO A 78 11.66 14.30 -13.99
C PRO A 78 10.16 13.99 -13.95
N VAL A 79 9.36 14.99 -13.56
CA VAL A 79 7.91 14.89 -13.56
C VAL A 79 7.50 14.58 -15.00
N VAL A 80 7.17 13.32 -15.25
CA VAL A 80 6.62 12.87 -16.53
C VAL A 80 5.20 13.43 -16.59
N VAL A 81 5.11 14.69 -17.01
CA VAL A 81 3.88 15.25 -17.55
C VAL A 81 3.45 14.27 -18.62
N LEU A 82 2.37 13.53 -18.34
CA LEU A 82 1.68 12.70 -19.33
C LEU A 82 0.98 13.66 -20.30
N GLY A 83 1.80 14.35 -21.09
CA GLY A 83 1.40 15.37 -22.05
C GLY A 83 0.27 14.78 -22.87
N GLU A 84 -0.84 15.54 -22.95
CA GLU A 84 -2.14 15.09 -23.43
C GLU A 84 -1.96 14.07 -24.54
N ARG A 85 -2.44 12.83 -24.35
CA ARG A 85 -2.30 11.76 -25.35
C ARG A 85 -2.77 12.33 -26.67
N LYS A 86 -1.82 12.72 -27.53
CA LYS A 86 -2.10 13.49 -28.75
C LYS A 86 -2.82 12.54 -29.68
N GLN A 87 -4.15 12.53 -29.52
CA GLN A 87 -5.03 11.51 -30.05
C GLN A 87 -4.70 11.45 -31.54
N ILE A 88 -4.13 10.33 -31.97
CA ILE A 88 -3.68 10.18 -33.35
C ILE A 88 -4.95 10.09 -34.18
N ARG A 89 -5.48 11.28 -34.51
CA ARG A 89 -6.71 11.51 -35.23
C ARG A 89 -6.40 11.14 -36.68
N ARG A 90 -6.29 9.83 -36.90
CA ARG A 90 -6.19 9.21 -38.21
C ARG A 90 -7.27 9.86 -39.05
N PHE A 91 -6.87 10.70 -40.00
CA PHE A 91 -7.75 11.27 -41.00
C PHE A 91 -8.14 10.16 -42.00
N ALA A 92 -8.79 9.13 -41.49
CA ALA A 92 -9.60 8.21 -42.26
C ALA A 92 -10.81 9.02 -42.73
N SER A 93 -10.64 9.73 -43.83
CA SER A 93 -11.73 10.46 -44.47
C SER A 93 -12.80 9.43 -44.88
N PRO A 94 -14.08 9.61 -44.49
CA PRO A 94 -15.11 8.60 -44.73
C PRO A 94 -15.34 8.33 -46.23
N LEU A 95 -14.87 9.24 -47.09
CA LEU A 95 -14.90 9.14 -48.55
C LEU A 95 -14.17 7.89 -49.10
N TRP A 96 -13.11 7.39 -48.43
CA TRP A 96 -12.38 6.21 -48.90
C TRP A 96 -13.14 4.88 -48.69
N MET A 97 -14.10 4.82 -47.75
CA MET A 97 -14.88 3.60 -47.50
C MET A 97 -16.00 3.39 -48.53
N ALA A 98 -16.52 4.47 -49.13
CA ALA A 98 -17.63 4.39 -50.09
C ALA A 98 -17.25 3.68 -51.41
N ALA A 99 -16.01 3.88 -51.89
CA ALA A 99 -15.50 3.23 -53.10
C ALA A 99 -15.30 1.71 -52.94
N ALA A 100 -14.84 1.26 -51.76
CA ALA A 100 -14.65 -0.16 -51.48
C ALA A 100 -15.99 -0.92 -51.35
N ALA A 101 -16.98 -0.31 -50.68
CA ALA A 101 -18.30 -0.92 -50.49
C ALA A 101 -19.04 -1.13 -51.83
N SER A 102 -18.96 -0.17 -52.75
CA SER A 102 -19.60 -0.25 -54.07
C SER A 102 -18.99 -1.33 -54.97
N LEU A 103 -17.67 -1.50 -54.94
CA LEU A 103 -17.00 -2.63 -55.61
C LEU A 103 -17.43 -4.00 -55.06
N LEU A 104 -17.58 -4.13 -53.74
CA LEU A 104 -18.04 -5.37 -53.10
C LEU A 104 -19.50 -5.74 -53.46
N VAL A 105 -20.39 -4.76 -53.60
CA VAL A 105 -21.80 -5.01 -54.01
C VAL A 105 -21.89 -5.47 -55.47
N VAL A 106 -21.09 -4.89 -56.37
CA VAL A 106 -21.00 -5.33 -57.78
C VAL A 106 -20.39 -6.74 -57.87
N ALA A 107 -19.31 -7.02 -57.13
CA ALA A 107 -18.66 -8.33 -57.14
C ALA A 107 -19.58 -9.44 -56.59
N SER A 108 -20.24 -9.22 -55.44
CA SER A 108 -21.15 -10.20 -54.85
C SER A 108 -22.39 -10.48 -55.71
N SER A 109 -22.96 -9.45 -56.34
CA SER A 109 -24.10 -9.62 -57.26
C SER A 109 -23.68 -10.38 -58.53
N GLY A 110 -22.50 -10.08 -59.09
CA GLY A 110 -21.96 -10.80 -60.24
C GLY A 110 -21.67 -12.28 -59.94
N VAL A 111 -21.06 -12.58 -58.80
CA VAL A 111 -20.79 -13.97 -58.36
C VAL A 111 -22.09 -14.74 -58.13
N THR A 112 -23.11 -14.11 -57.54
CA THR A 112 -24.41 -14.77 -57.29
C THR A 112 -25.12 -15.13 -58.59
N TYR A 113 -25.12 -14.21 -59.58
CA TYR A 113 -25.72 -14.47 -60.90
C TYR A 113 -24.95 -15.54 -61.70
N TRP A 114 -23.62 -15.55 -61.61
CA TRP A 114 -22.79 -16.55 -62.29
C TRP A 114 -22.91 -17.95 -61.68
N ALA A 115 -22.97 -18.06 -60.34
CA ALA A 115 -23.14 -19.33 -59.64
C ALA A 115 -24.53 -19.95 -59.92
N THR A 116 -25.60 -19.14 -59.84
CA THR A 116 -26.98 -19.62 -60.07
C THR A 116 -27.28 -19.99 -61.52
N THR A 117 -26.51 -19.48 -62.49
CA THR A 117 -26.66 -19.82 -63.92
C THR A 117 -25.77 -20.96 -64.42
N ARG A 118 -24.91 -21.55 -63.57
CA ARG A 118 -23.95 -22.60 -63.99
C ARG A 118 -23.96 -23.92 -63.21
N SER A 119 -24.67 -24.03 -62.09
CA SER A 119 -24.62 -25.25 -61.26
C SER A 119 -25.98 -25.68 -60.74
N ILE A 120 -26.74 -26.39 -61.58
CA ILE A 120 -27.83 -27.28 -61.16
C ILE A 120 -27.38 -28.72 -61.46
N GLU A 121 -26.67 -29.32 -60.52
CA GLU A 121 -26.52 -30.79 -60.38
C GLU A 121 -26.67 -31.16 -58.88
N PRO A 122 -27.36 -32.25 -58.51
CA PRO A 122 -27.72 -32.53 -57.12
C PRO A 122 -27.05 -33.79 -56.51
N VAL A 123 -27.10 -33.91 -55.16
CA VAL A 123 -26.78 -35.12 -54.34
C VAL A 123 -25.25 -35.43 -54.26
N ALA A 124 -24.63 -35.90 -53.15
CA ALA A 124 -25.07 -36.34 -51.81
C ALA A 124 -24.09 -35.89 -50.69
N PRO A 125 -24.45 -36.02 -49.38
CA PRO A 125 -23.60 -35.64 -48.25
C PRO A 125 -22.90 -36.83 -47.53
N ALA A 126 -21.63 -36.70 -47.13
CA ALA A 126 -20.99 -37.60 -46.14
C ALA A 126 -19.70 -37.08 -45.44
N SER A 127 -19.85 -36.65 -44.18
CA SER A 127 -19.05 -37.12 -43.01
C SER A 127 -17.63 -36.61 -42.65
N VAL A 128 -17.43 -36.48 -41.33
CA VAL A 128 -16.22 -36.48 -40.46
C VAL A 128 -15.11 -35.42 -40.63
N ILE A 129 -14.75 -34.78 -39.50
CA ILE A 129 -13.53 -33.98 -39.28
C ILE A 129 -12.61 -34.75 -38.30
N ALA A 130 -11.30 -34.76 -38.52
CA ALA A 130 -10.32 -35.20 -37.53
C ALA A 130 -8.93 -34.55 -37.71
N ALA A 131 -8.24 -34.34 -36.58
CA ALA A 131 -6.81 -34.02 -36.41
C ALA A 131 -6.25 -32.63 -36.80
N ALA A 132 -5.22 -32.23 -36.06
CA ALA A 132 -4.35 -31.03 -36.14
C ALA A 132 -2.87 -31.53 -36.00
N PRO A 133 -1.84 -30.75 -35.58
CA PRO A 133 -1.62 -29.30 -35.44
C PRO A 133 -0.52 -28.79 -36.45
N ALA A 134 0.64 -28.15 -36.22
CA ALA A 134 1.42 -27.67 -35.05
C ALA A 134 2.58 -26.71 -35.48
N VAL A 135 3.28 -26.09 -34.49
CA VAL A 135 4.61 -25.41 -34.51
C VAL A 135 4.83 -24.19 -35.45
N VAL A 136 5.83 -23.30 -35.29
CA VAL A 136 7.02 -23.16 -34.38
C VAL A 136 6.98 -21.78 -33.64
N GLU A 137 7.99 -21.09 -33.04
CA GLU A 137 9.48 -21.10 -33.06
C GLU A 137 10.12 -20.69 -31.68
N LYS A 138 11.00 -19.66 -31.62
CA LYS A 138 11.97 -19.34 -30.53
C LYS A 138 12.42 -17.84 -30.62
N VAL A 139 13.38 -17.41 -29.78
CA VAL A 139 14.37 -16.29 -29.96
C VAL A 139 14.01 -14.91 -29.39
N GLU A 140 14.81 -14.21 -28.55
CA GLU A 140 15.94 -14.46 -27.59
C GLU A 140 15.99 -13.19 -26.65
N GLU A 141 16.23 -13.19 -25.33
CA GLU A 141 17.50 -13.30 -24.55
C GLU A 141 18.34 -11.97 -24.41
N GLN A 142 18.27 -11.28 -23.25
CA GLN A 142 19.33 -11.02 -22.20
C GLN A 142 20.45 -10.00 -22.53
N PRO A 143 21.38 -9.56 -21.62
CA PRO A 143 21.62 -9.81 -20.16
C PRO A 143 20.99 -8.73 -19.23
N ALA A 144 21.43 -8.28 -18.01
CA ALA A 144 22.61 -8.37 -17.09
C ALA A 144 22.13 -8.16 -15.60
N ALA A 145 22.81 -8.42 -14.46
CA ALA A 145 24.22 -8.55 -13.98
C ALA A 145 24.86 -7.22 -13.48
N VAL A 146 25.51 -7.08 -12.29
CA VAL A 146 25.83 -7.98 -11.13
C VAL A 146 26.19 -7.19 -9.83
N ALA A 147 26.19 -7.88 -8.68
CA ALA A 147 26.84 -7.56 -7.37
C ALA A 147 26.32 -6.34 -6.55
N SER A 148 26.16 -6.32 -5.22
CA SER A 148 26.67 -7.07 -4.04
C SER A 148 27.94 -6.50 -3.38
N ASN A 149 27.81 -5.94 -2.16
CA ASN A 149 28.68 -6.27 -1.02
C ASN A 149 28.18 -5.77 0.36
N GLU A 150 28.59 -6.50 1.40
CA GLU A 150 28.69 -6.13 2.84
C GLU A 150 29.91 -5.20 3.08
N VAL A 151 30.19 -4.58 4.25
CA VAL A 151 29.58 -4.56 5.60
C VAL A 151 29.28 -3.06 5.97
N GLU A 152 29.08 -2.53 7.20
CA GLU A 152 29.82 -2.66 8.48
C GLU A 152 29.00 -2.12 9.68
N SER A 153 29.22 -2.68 10.87
CA SER A 153 28.51 -2.32 12.10
C SER A 153 29.36 -1.48 13.06
N VAL A 154 29.00 -0.21 13.25
CA VAL A 154 29.66 0.65 14.24
C VAL A 154 29.08 0.41 15.64
N SER A 155 29.90 -0.07 16.57
CA SER A 155 29.58 -0.18 18.00
C SER A 155 30.58 0.62 18.83
N ALA A 156 30.09 1.56 19.63
CA ALA A 156 30.89 2.41 20.52
C ALA A 156 30.15 2.62 21.87
N PRO A 157 30.86 2.94 22.98
CA PRO A 157 30.62 2.20 24.21
C PRO A 157 29.72 2.86 25.25
N VAL A 158 29.11 2.03 26.10
CA VAL A 158 28.45 2.43 27.35
C VAL A 158 29.50 2.57 28.46
N SER A 159 29.62 3.75 29.07
CA SER A 159 30.52 3.97 30.21
C SER A 159 29.92 3.53 31.54
N SER A 160 30.79 3.05 32.44
CA SER A 160 30.42 2.27 33.62
C SER A 160 29.99 3.06 34.85
N SER A 161 29.15 2.40 35.65
CA SER A 161 29.11 2.43 37.12
C SER A 161 28.83 3.74 37.86
N ARG A 162 27.80 3.69 38.71
CA ARG A 162 27.99 4.12 40.10
C ARG A 162 27.23 3.20 41.06
N ASN A 163 27.98 2.32 41.71
CA ASN A 163 27.46 1.35 42.66
C ASN A 163 27.21 2.02 44.02
N PHE A 164 25.98 1.99 44.53
CA PHE A 164 25.66 2.33 45.92
C PHE A 164 24.78 1.22 46.51
N GLY A 165 25.41 0.32 47.26
CA GLY A 165 24.70 -0.77 47.91
C GLY A 165 24.08 -0.35 49.24
N ARG A 166 22.95 -0.97 49.59
CA ARG A 166 22.58 -1.14 50.99
C ARG A 166 21.90 -2.49 51.18
N ALA A 167 22.50 -3.35 51.99
CA ALA A 167 21.87 -4.60 52.42
C ALA A 167 20.85 -4.32 53.52
N ALA A 168 19.71 -5.00 53.45
CA ALA A 168 18.77 -5.17 54.56
C ALA A 168 18.15 -6.56 54.44
N SER A 169 18.44 -7.44 55.40
CA SER A 169 17.92 -8.80 55.44
C SER A 169 16.50 -8.82 56.03
N GLY A 170 15.54 -9.37 55.28
CA GLY A 170 14.18 -9.66 55.75
C GLY A 170 13.62 -10.85 54.99
N GLY A 171 13.26 -11.91 55.71
CA GLY A 171 12.77 -13.16 55.12
C GLY A 171 11.25 -13.26 55.01
N ALA A 172 10.79 -14.45 54.62
CA ALA A 172 9.39 -14.87 54.45
C ALA A 172 8.67 -14.35 53.18
N ALA A 173 7.48 -14.92 52.94
CA ALA A 173 6.56 -14.65 51.83
C ALA A 173 7.13 -14.84 50.40
N ARG A 174 7.26 -16.10 49.96
CA ARG A 174 7.41 -16.50 48.55
C ARG A 174 6.12 -16.22 47.75
N LEU A 175 5.74 -14.95 47.62
CA LEU A 175 4.60 -14.51 46.81
C LEU A 175 4.92 -14.72 45.33
N VAL A 176 4.45 -15.86 44.80
CA VAL A 176 4.37 -16.08 43.35
C VAL A 176 3.46 -15.00 42.79
N SER A 177 4.05 -14.00 42.12
CA SER A 177 3.31 -12.85 41.61
C SER A 177 2.33 -13.29 40.53
N SER A 178 1.09 -13.51 40.97
CA SER A 178 -0.04 -13.91 40.14
C SER A 178 -0.55 -12.79 39.23
N ASN A 179 0.11 -11.62 39.30
CA ASN A 179 -0.02 -10.50 38.36
C ASN A 179 0.69 -10.76 37.02
N ARG A 180 1.16 -12.01 36.77
CA ARG A 180 1.58 -12.49 35.43
C ARG A 180 0.39 -12.69 34.48
N ARG A 181 -0.68 -11.90 34.63
CA ARG A 181 -1.96 -12.00 33.92
C ARG A 181 -2.21 -10.69 33.18
N SER A 182 -2.56 -10.79 31.90
CA SER A 182 -2.93 -9.66 31.02
C SER A 182 -1.85 -8.60 30.73
N ALA A 183 -0.59 -9.02 30.58
CA ALA A 183 0.08 -8.64 29.34
C ALA A 183 -0.67 -9.39 28.22
N PHE A 184 -1.57 -8.69 27.51
CA PHE A 184 -2.34 -9.25 26.41
C PHE A 184 -1.41 -9.41 25.20
N ALA A 185 -0.57 -10.44 25.24
CA ALA A 185 0.52 -10.64 24.29
C ALA A 185 -0.04 -10.74 22.86
N PRO A 186 0.22 -9.75 21.98
CA PRO A 186 -0.31 -9.76 20.61
C PRO A 186 0.06 -11.06 19.87
N ASP A 187 1.26 -11.56 20.15
CA ASP A 187 1.84 -12.78 19.63
C ASP A 187 0.97 -14.04 19.76
N THR A 188 0.11 -14.17 20.79
CA THR A 188 -0.75 -15.37 20.93
C THR A 188 -2.01 -15.28 20.09
N VAL A 189 -2.67 -14.11 20.07
CA VAL A 189 -3.89 -13.88 19.29
C VAL A 189 -3.55 -13.90 17.80
N PHE A 190 -2.59 -13.09 17.36
CA PHE A 190 -2.19 -13.03 15.96
C PHE A 190 -1.45 -14.30 15.52
N GLY A 191 -0.67 -14.95 16.39
CA GLY A 191 0.14 -16.12 16.04
C GLY A 191 -0.69 -17.31 15.54
N SER A 192 -1.89 -17.53 16.10
CA SER A 192 -2.79 -18.61 15.69
C SER A 192 -3.37 -18.40 14.28
N GLU A 193 -3.83 -17.17 13.98
CA GLU A 193 -4.36 -16.78 12.67
C GLU A 193 -3.25 -16.72 11.61
N ILE A 194 -2.07 -16.18 11.94
CA ILE A 194 -0.89 -16.17 11.06
C ILE A 194 -0.53 -17.61 10.66
N ALA A 195 -0.43 -18.53 11.62
CA ALA A 195 -0.10 -19.94 11.34
C ALA A 195 -1.18 -20.66 10.51
N ARG A 196 -2.46 -20.28 10.68
CA ARG A 196 -3.58 -20.80 9.87
C ARG A 196 -3.47 -20.31 8.42
N LEU A 197 -3.33 -19.00 8.22
CA LEU A 197 -3.27 -18.39 6.89
C LEU A 197 -2.01 -18.82 6.11
N GLN A 198 -0.86 -18.91 6.78
CA GLN A 198 0.38 -19.42 6.17
C GLN A 198 0.21 -20.85 5.63
N ARG A 199 -0.59 -21.69 6.27
CA ARG A 199 -0.89 -23.05 5.76
C ARG A 199 -1.71 -23.00 4.49
N VAL A 200 -2.80 -22.22 4.46
CA VAL A 200 -3.67 -22.06 3.27
C VAL A 200 -2.88 -21.52 2.07
N ILE A 201 -1.97 -20.56 2.30
CA ILE A 201 -1.10 -20.02 1.24
C ILE A 201 -0.06 -21.06 0.78
N ALA A 202 0.48 -21.87 1.70
CA ALA A 202 1.43 -22.92 1.34
C ALA A 202 0.75 -24.02 0.50
N GLU A 203 -0.48 -24.40 0.83
CA GLU A 203 -1.32 -25.34 0.06
C GLU A 203 -1.64 -24.78 -1.34
N ARG A 204 -2.03 -23.51 -1.45
CA ARG A 204 -2.35 -22.84 -2.73
C ARG A 204 -1.14 -22.27 -3.48
N ARG A 205 0.10 -22.45 -3.01
CA ARG A 205 1.29 -21.74 -3.56
C ARG A 205 1.54 -22.05 -5.05
N SER A 206 1.13 -23.21 -5.54
CA SER A 206 1.24 -23.62 -6.95
C SER A 206 0.11 -23.10 -7.86
N GLU A 207 -0.93 -22.49 -7.30
CA GLU A 207 -2.04 -21.86 -8.06
C GLU A 207 -1.79 -20.37 -8.35
N LEU A 208 -0.78 -19.77 -7.69
CA LEU A 208 -0.48 -18.35 -7.75
C LEU A 208 0.65 -18.06 -8.76
N ASP A 209 0.57 -16.90 -9.42
CA ASP A 209 1.60 -16.45 -10.36
C ASP A 209 2.99 -16.39 -9.69
N PRO A 210 4.04 -16.98 -10.30
CA PRO A 210 5.38 -17.00 -9.74
C PRO A 210 5.96 -15.61 -9.42
N GLN A 211 5.64 -14.55 -10.19
CA GLN A 211 6.13 -13.20 -9.89
C GLN A 211 5.45 -12.63 -8.63
N THR A 212 4.13 -12.80 -8.53
CA THR A 212 3.32 -12.44 -7.37
C THR A 212 3.78 -13.18 -6.11
N VAL A 213 4.05 -14.49 -6.20
CA VAL A 213 4.61 -15.28 -5.08
C VAL A 213 5.96 -14.72 -4.62
N ASN A 214 6.87 -14.38 -5.55
CA ASN A 214 8.17 -13.79 -5.21
C ASN A 214 8.04 -12.44 -4.48
N VAL A 215 7.14 -11.56 -4.94
CA VAL A 215 6.87 -10.26 -4.29
C VAL A 215 6.25 -10.44 -2.90
N VAL A 216 5.28 -11.35 -2.76
CA VAL A 216 4.64 -11.68 -1.47
C VAL A 216 5.67 -12.23 -0.49
N GLU A 217 6.53 -13.16 -0.91
CA GLU A 217 7.57 -13.71 -0.05
C GLU A 217 8.59 -12.65 0.38
N MET A 218 8.98 -11.73 -0.51
CA MET A 218 9.88 -10.63 -0.18
C MET A 218 9.28 -9.72 0.89
N ASN A 219 8.01 -9.33 0.72
CA ASN A 219 7.28 -8.49 1.67
C ASN A 219 7.08 -9.19 3.03
N LEU A 220 6.76 -10.49 3.04
CA LEU A 220 6.65 -11.26 4.28
C LEU A 220 8.00 -11.38 5.01
N LYS A 221 9.11 -11.60 4.29
CA LYS A 221 10.47 -11.62 4.86
C LYS A 221 10.84 -10.28 5.52
N LEU A 222 10.45 -9.15 4.91
CA LEU A 222 10.65 -7.81 5.46
C LEU A 222 9.79 -7.57 6.72
N ILE A 223 8.51 -7.95 6.69
CA ILE A 223 7.60 -7.84 7.85
C ILE A 223 8.11 -8.70 9.02
N ASP A 224 8.59 -9.92 8.77
CA ASP A 224 9.15 -10.80 9.80
C ASP A 224 10.54 -10.35 10.30
N ALA A 225 11.28 -9.53 9.54
CA ALA A 225 12.43 -8.81 10.07
C ALA A 225 11.99 -7.68 11.02
N ALA A 226 11.01 -6.87 10.64
CA ALA A 226 10.47 -5.80 11.47
C ALA A 226 9.90 -6.32 12.80
N ILE A 227 9.09 -7.39 12.78
CA ILE A 227 8.54 -8.02 13.99
C ILE A 227 9.65 -8.50 14.92
N ARG A 228 10.71 -9.14 14.40
CA ARG A 228 11.87 -9.57 15.21
C ARG A 228 12.58 -8.38 15.87
N SER A 229 12.81 -7.30 15.12
CA SER A 229 13.42 -6.07 15.66
C SER A 229 12.54 -5.42 16.74
N SER A 230 11.22 -5.32 16.54
CA SER A 230 10.30 -4.80 17.55
C SER A 230 10.27 -5.65 18.82
N ARG A 231 10.26 -6.99 18.70
CA ARG A 231 10.37 -7.90 19.86
C ARG A 231 11.72 -7.77 20.58
N ALA A 232 12.83 -7.63 19.85
CA ALA A 232 14.16 -7.43 20.42
C ALA A 232 14.31 -6.07 21.14
N ALA A 233 13.57 -5.04 20.71
CA ALA A 233 13.47 -3.77 21.43
C ALA A 233 12.59 -3.89 22.69
N LEU A 234 11.42 -4.54 22.58
CA LEU A 234 10.54 -4.82 23.74
C LEU A 234 11.18 -5.70 24.82
N ALA A 235 12.13 -6.56 24.44
CA ALA A 235 12.93 -7.32 25.42
C ALA A 235 13.88 -6.44 26.25
N LYS A 236 14.20 -5.22 25.79
CA LYS A 236 15.00 -4.21 26.50
C LYS A 236 14.14 -3.23 27.29
N ASP A 237 13.01 -2.80 26.72
CA ASP A 237 11.97 -2.00 27.39
C ASP A 237 10.58 -2.63 27.19
N PRO A 238 10.12 -3.49 28.12
CA PRO A 238 8.79 -4.07 28.08
C PRO A 238 7.65 -3.08 28.38
N ALA A 239 7.97 -1.93 29.01
CA ALA A 239 6.98 -0.93 29.42
C ALA A 239 6.62 0.06 28.31
N SER A 240 7.45 0.14 27.25
CA SER A 240 7.24 1.03 26.10
C SER A 240 5.87 0.85 25.43
N ARG A 241 4.96 1.79 25.68
CA ARG A 241 3.64 1.86 25.02
C ARG A 241 3.78 1.95 23.49
N PHE A 242 4.76 2.72 23.02
CA PHE A 242 5.05 2.90 21.59
C PHE A 242 5.46 1.60 20.91
N LEU A 243 6.43 0.86 21.46
CA LEU A 243 6.89 -0.39 20.85
C LEU A 243 5.80 -1.46 20.85
N ASN A 244 4.96 -1.51 21.90
CA ASN A 244 3.79 -2.40 21.93
C ASN A 244 2.77 -2.06 20.83
N GLN A 245 2.43 -0.78 20.65
CA GLN A 245 1.55 -0.34 19.55
C GLN A 245 2.14 -0.65 18.17
N GLN A 246 3.45 -0.45 17.99
CA GLN A 246 4.13 -0.71 16.73
C GLN A 246 4.19 -2.21 16.41
N LEU A 247 4.40 -3.07 17.40
CA LEU A 247 4.32 -4.53 17.22
C LEU A 247 2.92 -4.95 16.77
N THR A 248 1.86 -4.49 17.44
CA THR A 248 0.46 -4.78 17.06
C THR A 248 0.18 -4.36 15.62
N ARG A 249 0.44 -3.10 15.25
CA ARG A 249 0.26 -2.59 13.86
C ARG A 249 1.01 -3.41 12.80
N THR A 250 2.16 -3.99 13.17
CA THR A 250 2.97 -4.81 12.25
C THR A 250 2.40 -6.23 12.11
N LEU A 251 1.82 -6.78 13.18
CA LEU A 251 1.11 -8.06 13.16
C LEU A 251 -0.22 -7.96 12.41
N ASP A 252 -0.96 -6.87 12.59
CA ASP A 252 -2.19 -6.57 11.82
C ASP A 252 -1.89 -6.59 10.31
N LYS A 253 -0.89 -5.81 9.86
CA LYS A 253 -0.45 -5.78 8.45
C LYS A 253 0.02 -7.14 7.93
N LYS A 254 0.61 -7.99 8.77
CA LYS A 254 0.97 -9.36 8.38
C LYS A 254 -0.29 -10.19 8.13
N VAL A 255 -1.27 -10.15 9.03
CA VAL A 255 -2.54 -10.88 8.88
C VAL A 255 -3.32 -10.37 7.67
N GLU A 256 -3.36 -9.06 7.43
CA GLU A 256 -3.98 -8.44 6.26
C GLU A 256 -3.35 -8.96 4.95
N LEU A 257 -2.02 -8.88 4.80
CA LEU A 257 -1.32 -9.39 3.62
C LEU A 257 -1.59 -10.88 3.40
N LEU A 258 -1.54 -11.70 4.46
CA LEU A 258 -1.81 -13.13 4.39
C LEU A 258 -3.27 -13.43 3.97
N ARG A 259 -4.25 -12.66 4.47
CA ARG A 259 -5.67 -12.81 4.06
C ARG A 259 -5.85 -12.43 2.59
N THR A 260 -5.28 -11.31 2.15
CA THR A 260 -5.36 -10.86 0.75
C THR A 260 -4.77 -11.91 -0.20
N VAL A 261 -3.60 -12.48 0.12
CA VAL A 261 -2.97 -13.53 -0.70
C VAL A 261 -3.78 -14.83 -0.69
N ALA A 262 -4.35 -15.24 0.45
CA ALA A 262 -5.21 -16.42 0.52
C ALA A 262 -6.48 -16.28 -0.35
N LEU A 263 -6.96 -15.05 -0.57
CA LEU A 263 -8.12 -14.71 -1.40
C LEU A 263 -7.77 -14.42 -2.87
N MET A 264 -6.50 -14.43 -3.28
CA MET A 264 -6.13 -14.16 -4.67
C MET A 264 -6.66 -15.26 -5.60
N PRO A 265 -7.17 -14.89 -6.80
CA PRO A 265 -7.57 -15.86 -7.83
C PRO A 265 -6.34 -16.63 -8.32
N SER A 266 -6.55 -17.89 -8.71
CA SER A 266 -5.52 -18.70 -9.36
C SER A 266 -5.18 -18.14 -10.73
N SER A 267 -3.89 -18.04 -11.07
CA SER A 267 -3.45 -17.71 -12.44
C SER A 267 -3.44 -18.98 -13.30
N THR A 268 -4.44 -19.08 -14.17
CA THR A 268 -4.55 -20.13 -15.21
C THR A 268 -3.93 -19.67 -16.52
#